data_AF-A0A7C7IJR2-F1
#
_entry.id   AF-A0A7C7IJR2-F1
#
_cell.length_a   1.000
_cell.length_b   1.000
_cell.length_c   1.000
_cell.angle_alpha   90.00
_cell.angle_beta   90.00
_cell.angle_gamma   90.00
#
_symmetry.space_group_name_H-M   'P 1'
#
loop_
_entity.id
_entity.type
_entity.pdbx_description
1 polymer ?
#
loop_
_entity_poly.entity_id
_entity_poly.type
_entity_poly.pdbx_seq_one_letter_code
_entity_poly.pdbx_strand_id
1 'polypeptide(L)'
;STAAAATAASTAVPPLAKSLKLIMDQGVDGFYKGETANKISKHIQKLGGWITTNDISNHQADWVDPISTEYRDYTVWQCPPNTQGLNVLMALNIYEGFSKNETSDPVKELHLKIESVKAAFSDGLFNITDFEITKHVLPQLLSKDYASEKRKYIDKSKAVSYEPTIKVDT
;
A
#
# COMPACT_ATOMS: atom_id res chain seq x y z
N SER A 1 -6.39 29.42 40.13
CA SER A 1 -7.58 29.74 39.30
C SER A 1 -7.43 28.98 38.01
N THR A 2 -8.09 27.83 37.93
CA THR A 2 -7.99 26.82 36.88
C THR A 2 -8.87 27.23 35.70
N ALA A 3 -8.25 27.55 34.56
CA ALA A 3 -8.96 27.67 33.29
C ALA A 3 -9.29 26.25 32.79
N ALA A 4 -10.53 25.84 33.01
CA ALA A 4 -11.08 24.59 32.51
C ALA A 4 -11.02 24.55 30.98
N ALA A 5 -10.46 23.46 30.45
CA ALA A 5 -10.41 23.15 29.03
C ALA A 5 -11.83 23.16 28.43
N ALA A 6 -11.98 23.81 27.28
CA ALA A 6 -13.20 23.83 26.50
C ALA A 6 -13.62 22.39 26.15
N THR A 7 -14.78 22.02 26.66
CA THR A 7 -15.44 20.73 26.52
C THR A 7 -15.99 20.57 25.09
N ALA A 8 -15.96 19.33 24.57
CA ALA A 8 -16.28 18.90 23.21
C ALA A 8 -17.29 19.77 22.43
N ALA A 9 -16.80 20.55 21.45
CA ALA A 9 -17.65 21.20 20.47
C ALA A 9 -18.12 20.18 19.42
N SER A 10 -19.43 19.98 19.29
CA SER A 10 -20.03 19.24 18.19
C SER A 10 -19.78 19.98 16.87
N THR A 11 -18.95 19.43 15.99
CA THR A 11 -18.64 20.02 14.68
C THR A 11 -19.63 19.53 13.62
N ALA A 12 -20.68 20.32 13.37
CA ALA A 12 -21.55 20.08 12.22
C ALA A 12 -20.82 20.45 10.92
N VAL A 13 -20.88 19.57 9.90
CA VAL A 13 -20.34 19.83 8.55
C VAL A 13 -21.49 19.76 7.53
N PRO A 14 -22.38 20.78 7.43
CA PRO A 14 -23.56 20.72 6.57
C PRO A 14 -23.29 20.41 5.09
N PRO A 15 -22.21 20.91 4.45
CA PRO A 15 -21.90 20.53 3.06
C PRO A 15 -21.60 19.04 2.88
N LEU A 16 -20.95 18.42 3.88
CA LEU A 16 -20.69 16.97 3.88
C LEU A 16 -22.00 16.21 4.06
N ALA A 17 -22.88 16.65 4.98
CA ALA A 17 -24.19 16.05 5.18
C ALA A 17 -25.04 16.07 3.89
N LYS A 18 -25.00 17.17 3.12
CA LYS A 18 -25.67 17.24 1.81
C LYS A 18 -25.10 16.21 0.83
N SER A 19 -23.78 16.07 0.76
CA SER A 19 -23.11 15.13 -0.14
C SER A 19 -23.43 13.68 0.23
N LEU A 20 -23.42 13.35 1.52
CA LEU A 20 -23.84 12.03 2.02
C LEU A 20 -25.31 11.74 1.73
N LYS A 21 -26.18 12.76 1.82
CA LYS A 21 -27.60 12.62 1.44
C LYS A 21 -27.77 12.33 -0.05
N LEU A 22 -26.98 12.96 -0.93
CA LEU A 22 -26.98 12.63 -2.35
C LEU A 22 -26.57 11.18 -2.60
N ILE A 23 -25.56 10.67 -1.89
CA ILE A 23 -25.15 9.25 -1.99
C ILE A 23 -26.27 8.33 -1.47
N MET A 24 -26.92 8.69 -0.37
CA MET A 24 -28.05 7.92 0.17
C MET A 24 -29.23 7.86 -0.82
N ASP A 25 -29.56 9.00 -1.45
CA ASP A 25 -30.73 9.11 -2.33
C ASP A 25 -30.48 8.55 -3.74
N GLN A 26 -29.22 8.56 -4.23
CA GLN A 26 -28.86 8.25 -5.63
C GLN A 26 -27.81 7.14 -5.78
N GLY A 27 -27.39 6.51 -4.68
CA GLY A 27 -26.28 5.56 -4.68
C GLY A 27 -24.94 6.20 -5.06
N VAL A 28 -24.06 5.42 -5.70
CA VAL A 28 -22.72 5.89 -6.12
C VAL A 28 -22.79 7.06 -7.11
N ASP A 29 -23.85 7.16 -7.91
CA ASP A 29 -24.07 8.25 -8.85
C ASP A 29 -24.22 9.61 -8.15
N GLY A 30 -24.68 9.62 -6.88
CA GLY A 30 -24.73 10.83 -6.06
C GLY A 30 -23.35 11.45 -5.77
N PHE A 31 -22.27 10.67 -5.93
CA PHE A 31 -20.89 11.15 -5.85
C PHE A 31 -20.25 11.32 -7.24
N TYR A 32 -20.31 10.28 -8.07
CA TYR A 32 -19.55 10.22 -9.33
C TYR A 32 -20.22 10.96 -10.49
N LYS A 33 -21.48 11.38 -10.34
CA LYS A 33 -22.23 12.14 -11.36
C LYS A 33 -22.91 13.37 -10.73
N GLY A 34 -23.64 14.12 -11.55
CA GLY A 34 -24.55 15.18 -11.08
C GLY A 34 -23.87 16.30 -10.29
N GLU A 35 -24.50 16.73 -9.19
CA GLU A 35 -24.10 17.91 -8.42
C GLU A 35 -22.69 17.78 -7.84
N THR A 36 -22.35 16.62 -7.27
CA THR A 36 -21.07 16.39 -6.58
C THR A 36 -19.91 16.39 -7.56
N ALA A 37 -19.98 15.61 -8.64
CA ALA A 37 -18.93 15.57 -9.67
C ALA A 37 -18.69 16.95 -10.32
N ASN A 38 -19.77 17.71 -10.59
CA ASN A 38 -19.67 19.08 -11.11
C ASN A 38 -18.93 20.02 -10.15
N LYS A 39 -19.19 19.93 -8.84
CA LYS A 39 -18.52 20.75 -7.83
C LYS A 39 -17.03 20.42 -7.73
N ILE A 40 -16.69 19.13 -7.73
CA ILE A 40 -15.31 18.65 -7.68
C ILE A 40 -14.54 19.16 -8.91
N SER A 41 -15.05 18.88 -10.12
CA SER A 41 -14.39 19.25 -11.36
C SER A 41 -14.22 20.78 -11.49
N LYS A 42 -15.26 21.57 -11.22
CA LYS A 42 -15.17 23.04 -11.25
C LYS A 42 -14.15 23.58 -10.26
N HIS A 43 -14.08 23.01 -9.06
CA HIS A 43 -13.12 23.45 -8.05
C HIS A 43 -11.67 23.12 -8.46
N ILE A 44 -11.44 21.91 -8.94
CA ILE A 44 -10.11 21.46 -9.41
C ILE A 44 -9.66 22.30 -10.60
N GLN A 45 -10.52 22.51 -11.60
CA GLN A 45 -10.19 23.31 -12.79
C GLN A 45 -9.97 24.79 -12.45
N LYS A 46 -10.71 25.34 -11.48
CA LYS A 46 -10.47 26.70 -10.96
C LYS A 46 -9.04 26.85 -10.38
N LEU A 47 -8.47 25.77 -9.85
CA LEU A 47 -7.10 25.71 -9.33
C LEU A 47 -6.06 25.29 -10.39
N GLY A 48 -6.47 25.11 -11.66
CA GLY A 48 -5.59 24.71 -12.76
C GLY A 48 -5.41 23.19 -12.94
N GLY A 49 -6.16 22.36 -12.21
CA GLY A 49 -6.14 20.91 -12.39
C GLY A 49 -6.99 20.40 -13.56
N TRP A 50 -6.82 19.14 -13.95
CA TRP A 50 -7.36 18.60 -15.22
C TRP A 50 -8.58 17.68 -15.06
N ILE A 51 -8.96 17.32 -13.83
CA ILE A 51 -10.07 16.38 -13.59
C ILE A 51 -11.39 16.98 -14.09
N THR A 52 -12.02 16.28 -15.03
CA THR A 52 -13.31 16.59 -15.62
C THR A 52 -14.44 15.78 -14.96
N THR A 53 -15.68 16.17 -15.20
CA THR A 53 -16.83 15.34 -14.85
C THR A 53 -16.83 13.99 -15.57
N ASN A 54 -16.27 13.93 -16.78
CA ASN A 54 -16.13 12.69 -17.54
C ASN A 54 -15.14 11.72 -16.87
N ASP A 55 -14.02 12.22 -16.36
CA ASP A 55 -13.05 11.39 -15.62
C ASP A 55 -13.69 10.82 -14.35
N ILE A 56 -14.43 11.64 -13.61
CA ILE A 56 -15.11 11.22 -12.38
C ILE A 56 -16.19 10.18 -12.71
N SER A 57 -16.99 10.38 -13.76
CA SER A 57 -18.07 9.45 -14.11
C SER A 57 -17.59 8.12 -14.69
N ASN A 58 -16.40 8.10 -15.30
CA ASN A 58 -15.80 6.90 -15.88
C ASN A 58 -14.91 6.13 -14.89
N HIS A 59 -14.67 6.67 -13.69
CA HIS A 59 -13.94 5.96 -12.65
C HIS A 59 -14.68 4.69 -12.22
N GLN A 60 -13.94 3.60 -12.11
CA GLN A 60 -14.43 2.31 -11.63
C GLN A 60 -13.48 1.80 -10.54
N ALA A 61 -14.05 1.07 -9.58
CA ALA A 61 -13.28 0.33 -8.59
C ALA A 61 -13.08 -1.11 -9.09
N ASP A 62 -11.86 -1.61 -8.97
CA ASP A 62 -11.52 -2.95 -9.39
C ASP A 62 -11.73 -3.96 -8.24
N TRP A 63 -12.41 -5.06 -8.56
CA TRP A 63 -12.39 -6.26 -7.71
C TRP A 63 -11.15 -7.06 -8.07
N VAL A 64 -10.26 -7.25 -7.11
CA VAL A 64 -8.96 -7.88 -7.31
C VAL A 64 -8.80 -9.11 -6.44
N ASP A 65 -8.11 -10.12 -6.96
CA ASP A 65 -7.69 -11.27 -6.17
C ASP A 65 -6.52 -10.85 -5.26
N PRO A 66 -6.59 -11.14 -3.95
CA PRO A 66 -5.51 -10.81 -3.04
C PRO A 66 -4.27 -11.67 -3.32
N ILE A 67 -3.10 -11.09 -3.10
CA ILE A 67 -1.83 -11.82 -3.10
C ILE A 67 -1.52 -12.31 -1.70
N SER A 68 -0.74 -13.39 -1.59
CA SER A 68 -0.41 -13.96 -0.30
C SER A 68 0.94 -14.65 -0.27
N THR A 69 1.39 -14.93 0.95
CA THR A 69 2.48 -15.86 1.20
C THR A 69 2.25 -16.63 2.48
N GLU A 70 2.74 -17.86 2.53
CA GLU A 70 2.81 -18.64 3.77
C GLU A 70 3.95 -18.09 4.61
N TYR A 71 3.71 -17.74 5.86
CA TYR A 71 4.72 -17.32 6.81
C TYR A 71 4.55 -18.16 8.09
N ARG A 72 5.44 -19.13 8.25
CA ARG A 72 5.37 -20.16 9.30
C ARG A 72 4.05 -20.91 9.22
N ASP A 73 3.21 -20.80 10.24
CA ASP A 73 1.93 -21.51 10.35
C ASP A 73 0.73 -20.64 9.88
N TYR A 74 0.99 -19.52 9.20
CA TYR A 74 -0.04 -18.55 8.79
C TYR A 74 0.06 -18.18 7.31
N THR A 75 -1.08 -18.10 6.63
CA THR A 75 -1.17 -17.41 5.34
C THR A 75 -1.39 -15.91 5.58
N VAL A 76 -0.50 -15.08 5.05
CA VAL A 76 -0.61 -13.61 5.11
C VAL A 76 -1.14 -13.10 3.78
N TRP A 77 -2.28 -12.41 3.81
CA TRP A 77 -2.95 -11.85 2.65
C TRP A 77 -2.74 -10.34 2.56
N GLN A 78 -2.59 -9.85 1.33
CA GLN A 78 -2.48 -8.42 1.03
C GLN A 78 -3.21 -8.09 -0.28
N CYS A 79 -3.59 -6.82 -0.42
CA CYS A 79 -3.99 -6.32 -1.74
C CYS A 79 -2.81 -6.39 -2.71
N PRO A 80 -3.06 -6.66 -4.00
CA PRO A 80 -2.01 -6.60 -5.02
C PRO A 80 -1.51 -5.16 -5.26
N PRO A 81 -0.48 -4.98 -6.10
CA PRO A 81 -0.19 -3.69 -6.74
C PRO A 81 -1.48 -3.06 -7.30
N ASN A 82 -1.63 -1.73 -7.31
CA ASN A 82 -0.63 -0.71 -7.00
C ASN A 82 -0.44 -0.42 -5.50
N THR A 83 -0.97 -1.25 -4.60
CA THR A 83 -0.74 -1.11 -3.16
C THR A 83 0.65 -1.60 -2.72
N GLN A 84 1.10 -1.17 -1.54
CA GLN A 84 2.42 -1.50 -1.00
C GLN A 84 2.48 -2.87 -0.27
N GLY A 85 1.40 -3.66 -0.30
CA GLY A 85 1.31 -4.94 0.39
C GLY A 85 2.35 -5.97 -0.06
N LEU A 86 2.79 -5.90 -1.32
CA LEU A 86 3.85 -6.75 -1.88
C LEU A 86 5.16 -6.68 -1.07
N ASN A 87 5.55 -5.50 -0.59
CA ASN A 87 6.75 -5.33 0.22
C ASN A 87 6.69 -6.12 1.53
N VAL A 88 5.50 -6.18 2.15
CA VAL A 88 5.30 -6.94 3.40
C VAL A 88 5.51 -8.43 3.14
N LEU A 89 4.90 -8.96 2.09
CA LEU A 89 5.00 -10.39 1.76
C LEU A 89 6.43 -10.80 1.40
N MET A 90 7.13 -9.99 0.59
CA MET A 90 8.54 -10.22 0.26
C MET A 90 9.43 -10.18 1.52
N ALA A 91 9.25 -9.17 2.37
CA ALA A 91 10.04 -9.03 3.60
C ALA A 91 9.82 -10.22 4.55
N LEU A 92 8.58 -10.72 4.68
CA LEU A 92 8.27 -11.92 5.46
C LEU A 92 8.99 -13.15 4.91
N ASN A 93 9.00 -13.34 3.59
CA ASN A 93 9.68 -14.47 2.95
C ASN A 93 11.19 -14.41 3.15
N ILE A 94 11.78 -13.22 3.08
CA ILE A 94 13.21 -13.02 3.34
C ILE A 94 13.48 -13.33 4.82
N TYR A 95 12.73 -12.73 5.74
CA TYR A 95 12.96 -12.86 7.17
C TYR A 95 12.74 -14.29 7.69
N GLU A 96 11.79 -15.04 7.13
CA GLU A 96 11.44 -16.39 7.59
C GLU A 96 12.62 -17.36 7.60
N GLY A 97 13.57 -17.23 6.67
CA GLY A 97 14.69 -18.15 6.56
C GLY A 97 15.84 -17.91 7.54
N PHE A 98 15.73 -16.95 8.46
CA PHE A 98 16.68 -16.82 9.57
C PHE A 98 16.36 -17.83 10.67
N SER A 99 17.40 -18.49 11.18
CA SER A 99 17.27 -19.50 12.23
C SER A 99 16.95 -18.87 13.59
N LYS A 100 16.37 -19.68 14.49
CA LYS A 100 16.08 -19.26 15.88
C LYS A 100 17.32 -18.74 16.63
N ASN A 101 18.50 -19.26 16.31
CA ASN A 101 19.75 -18.83 16.93
C ASN A 101 20.11 -17.41 16.49
N GLU A 102 19.91 -17.08 15.21
CA GLU A 102 20.17 -15.75 14.66
C GLU A 102 19.21 -14.68 15.21
N THR A 103 17.98 -15.09 15.51
CA THR A 103 16.92 -14.21 16.02
C THR A 103 16.79 -14.24 17.55
N SER A 104 17.73 -14.86 18.27
CA SER A 104 17.65 -15.02 19.73
C SER A 104 17.94 -13.73 20.50
N ASP A 105 18.79 -12.86 19.93
CA ASP A 105 19.11 -11.55 20.48
C ASP A 105 18.17 -10.50 19.87
N PRO A 106 17.45 -9.70 20.68
CA PRO A 106 16.47 -8.73 20.17
C PRO A 106 17.05 -7.67 19.24
N VAL A 107 18.31 -7.26 19.46
CA VAL A 107 18.96 -6.23 18.63
C VAL A 107 19.34 -6.82 17.27
N LYS A 108 19.91 -8.02 17.25
CA LYS A 108 20.16 -8.76 16.00
C LYS A 108 18.86 -9.08 15.26
N GLU A 109 17.82 -9.51 15.97
CA GLU A 109 16.53 -9.79 15.35
C GLU A 109 15.96 -8.53 14.69
N LEU A 110 16.00 -7.38 15.38
CA LEU A 110 15.56 -6.11 14.83
C LEU A 110 16.37 -5.72 13.58
N HIS A 111 17.70 -5.89 13.62
CA HIS A 111 18.56 -5.66 12.45
C HIS A 111 18.13 -6.52 11.26
N LEU A 112 17.93 -7.82 11.45
CA LEU A 112 17.50 -8.74 10.39
C LEU A 112 16.13 -8.38 9.82
N LYS A 113 15.19 -7.95 10.66
CA LYS A 113 13.88 -7.43 10.22
C LYS A 113 14.05 -6.17 9.36
N ILE A 114 14.83 -5.20 9.83
CA ILE A 114 15.10 -3.95 9.10
C ILE A 114 15.73 -4.25 7.73
N GLU A 115 16.75 -5.09 7.68
CA GLU A 115 17.42 -5.45 6.44
C GLU A 115 16.50 -6.22 5.47
N SER A 116 15.62 -7.09 5.99
CA SER A 116 14.62 -7.79 5.17
C SER A 116 13.61 -6.83 4.55
N VAL A 117 13.15 -5.82 5.30
CA VAL A 117 12.28 -4.77 4.79
C VAL A 117 13.00 -3.94 3.73
N LYS A 118 14.23 -3.49 3.99
CA LYS A 118 15.02 -2.71 3.02
C LYS A 118 15.24 -3.47 1.71
N ALA A 119 15.58 -4.76 1.81
CA ALA A 119 15.75 -5.62 0.63
C ALA A 119 14.45 -5.74 -0.18
N ALA A 120 13.30 -5.96 0.49
CA ALA A 120 12.01 -6.01 -0.17
C ALA A 120 11.65 -4.68 -0.86
N PHE A 121 11.84 -3.54 -0.16
CA PHE A 121 11.57 -2.21 -0.71
C PHE A 121 12.44 -1.87 -1.93
N SER A 122 13.66 -2.41 -2.01
CA SER A 122 14.52 -2.19 -3.19
C SER A 122 13.89 -2.71 -4.48
N ASP A 123 13.23 -3.87 -4.44
CA ASP A 123 12.47 -4.37 -5.58
C ASP A 123 11.10 -3.70 -5.68
N GLY A 124 10.40 -3.49 -4.56
CA GLY A 124 9.08 -2.86 -4.55
C GLY A 124 9.06 -1.49 -5.22
N LEU A 125 10.13 -0.70 -5.07
CA LEU A 125 10.27 0.60 -5.71
C LEU A 125 10.16 0.55 -7.24
N PHE A 126 10.61 -0.54 -7.87
CA PHE A 126 10.61 -0.69 -9.32
C PHE A 126 9.47 -1.59 -9.82
N ASN A 127 8.85 -2.36 -8.93
CA ASN A 127 7.85 -3.34 -9.33
C ASN A 127 6.44 -3.02 -8.83
N ILE A 128 6.24 -2.12 -7.87
CA ILE A 128 4.89 -1.73 -7.43
C ILE A 128 4.39 -0.58 -8.32
N THR A 129 3.64 -0.94 -9.35
CA THR A 129 3.02 -0.03 -10.32
C THR A 129 1.59 -0.50 -10.62
N ASP A 130 1.04 -0.15 -11.77
CA ASP A 130 -0.19 -0.76 -12.30
C ASP A 130 -0.11 -2.29 -12.25
N PHE A 131 -1.17 -2.90 -11.71
CA PHE A 131 -1.24 -4.35 -11.53
C PHE A 131 -1.01 -5.12 -12.84
N GLU A 132 -1.49 -4.58 -13.96
CA GLU A 132 -1.38 -5.23 -15.26
C GLU A 132 0.08 -5.35 -15.73
N ILE A 133 0.95 -4.45 -15.28
CA ILE A 133 2.39 -4.50 -15.56
C ILE A 133 3.08 -5.45 -14.56
N THR A 134 2.79 -5.31 -13.27
CA THR A 134 3.49 -6.05 -12.21
C THR A 134 3.13 -7.54 -12.16
N LYS A 135 1.90 -7.93 -12.56
CA LYS A 135 1.38 -9.29 -12.32
C LYS A 135 2.27 -10.41 -12.85
N HIS A 136 3.03 -10.17 -13.92
CA HIS A 136 3.92 -11.15 -14.53
C HIS A 136 5.16 -11.48 -13.69
N VAL A 137 5.61 -10.57 -12.83
CA VAL A 137 6.78 -10.78 -11.95
C VAL A 137 6.40 -11.19 -10.52
N LEU A 138 5.12 -11.07 -10.13
CA LEU A 138 4.63 -11.40 -8.79
C LEU A 138 4.98 -12.83 -8.34
N PRO A 139 4.79 -13.89 -9.17
CA PRO A 139 5.12 -15.25 -8.72
C PRO A 139 6.60 -15.40 -8.34
N GLN A 140 7.49 -14.74 -9.07
CA GLN A 140 8.92 -14.76 -8.78
C GLN A 140 9.25 -13.95 -7.53
N LEU A 141 8.76 -12.72 -7.43
CA LEU A 141 8.98 -11.84 -6.27
C LEU A 141 8.47 -12.46 -4.96
N LEU A 142 7.36 -13.19 -5.01
CA LEU A 142 6.77 -13.87 -3.85
C LEU A 142 7.34 -15.28 -3.60
N SER A 143 8.25 -15.77 -4.42
CA SER A 143 8.82 -17.11 -4.25
C SER A 143 9.81 -17.19 -3.08
N LYS A 144 9.86 -18.35 -2.41
CA LYS A 144 10.82 -18.63 -1.34
C LYS A 144 12.26 -18.72 -1.84
N ASP A 145 12.43 -19.16 -3.08
CA ASP A 145 13.74 -19.23 -3.74
C ASP A 145 14.31 -17.83 -3.95
N TYR A 146 13.51 -16.91 -4.51
CA TYR A 146 13.93 -15.52 -4.68
C TYR A 146 14.23 -14.82 -3.35
N ALA A 147 13.38 -15.03 -2.35
CA ALA A 147 13.63 -14.52 -1.00
C ALA A 147 14.95 -15.06 -0.41
N SER A 148 15.31 -16.30 -0.75
CA SER A 148 16.57 -16.91 -0.31
C SER A 148 17.78 -16.33 -1.05
N GLU A 149 17.66 -16.01 -2.34
CA GLU A 149 18.68 -15.25 -3.07
C GLU A 149 18.89 -13.87 -2.45
N LYS A 150 17.80 -13.15 -2.14
CA LYS A 150 17.88 -11.83 -1.48
C LYS A 150 18.54 -11.88 -0.12
N ARG A 151 18.23 -12.92 0.68
CA ARG A 151 18.82 -13.12 2.00
C ARG A 151 20.35 -13.24 1.98
N LYS A 152 20.94 -13.74 0.89
CA LYS A 152 22.42 -13.86 0.76
C LYS A 152 23.14 -12.51 0.80
N TYR A 153 22.45 -11.43 0.42
CA TYR A 153 23.02 -10.08 0.43
C TYR A 153 22.89 -9.38 1.79
N ILE A 154 22.18 -9.97 2.76
CA ILE A 154 22.03 -9.40 4.09
C ILE A 154 23.28 -9.68 4.92
N ASP A 155 24.01 -8.61 5.26
CA ASP A 155 25.03 -8.65 6.31
C ASP A 155 24.34 -8.62 7.68
N LYS A 156 24.58 -9.66 8.49
CA LYS A 156 23.92 -9.85 9.80
C LYS A 156 24.46 -8.91 10.88
N SER A 157 25.54 -8.18 10.61
CA SER A 157 26.24 -7.31 11.55
C SER A 157 26.28 -5.84 11.12
N LYS A 158 25.91 -5.54 9.88
CA LYS A 158 26.03 -4.21 9.29
C LYS A 158 24.88 -3.92 8.34
N ALA A 159 24.38 -2.69 8.38
CA ALA A 159 23.39 -2.22 7.41
C ALA A 159 24.01 -2.09 6.01
N VAL A 160 23.30 -2.55 4.98
CA VAL A 160 23.74 -2.45 3.58
C VAL A 160 22.72 -1.71 2.72
N SER A 161 23.16 -1.20 1.57
CA SER A 161 22.28 -0.68 0.53
C SER A 161 21.90 -1.81 -0.43
N TYR A 162 20.65 -1.82 -0.88
CA TYR A 162 20.13 -2.85 -1.78
C TYR A 162 19.76 -2.22 -3.12
N GLU A 163 20.09 -2.92 -4.19
CA GLU A 163 19.62 -2.59 -5.53
C GLU A 163 18.51 -3.59 -5.93
N PRO A 164 17.49 -3.13 -6.69
CA PRO A 164 16.51 -4.02 -7.31
C PRO A 164 17.19 -5.09 -8.17
N THR A 165 16.74 -6.34 -8.06
CA THR A 165 17.19 -7.45 -8.90
C THR A 165 16.21 -7.73 -10.03
N ILE A 166 14.92 -7.50 -9.79
CA ILE A 166 13.87 -7.54 -10.81
C ILE A 166 13.37 -6.12 -11.02
N LYS A 167 13.14 -5.73 -12.28
CA LYS A 167 12.55 -4.45 -12.66
C LYS A 167 11.57 -4.71 -13.79
N VAL A 168 10.36 -4.18 -13.68
CA VAL A 168 9.45 -4.07 -14.82
C VAL A 168 9.70 -2.76 -15.53
N ASP A 169 9.58 -2.78 -16.85
CA ASP A 169 9.56 -1.55 -17.64
C ASP A 169 8.18 -0.90 -17.44
N THR A 170 8.18 0.32 -16.93
CA THR A 170 6.99 1.15 -16.70
C THR A 170 6.91 2.29 -17.68
#